data_AF-A0A158L0N5-F1
#
_entry.id   AF-A0A158L0N5-F1
#
_cell.length_a   1.000
_cell.length_b   1.000
_cell.length_c   1.000
_cell.angle_alpha   90.00
_cell.angle_beta   90.00
_cell.angle_gamma   90.00
#
_symmetry.space_group_name_H-M   'P 1'
#
loop_
_entity.id
_entity.type
_entity.pdbx_description
1 polymer ?
#
loop_
_entity_poly.entity_id
_entity_poly.type
_entity_poly.pdbx_seq_one_letter_code
_entity_poly.pdbx_strand_id
1 'polypeptide(L)'
;MKPLPLLVVTLAVSACASQPMPPSAQPVGESQQPVAAVSQCIAQKWANQSQQQVISQVIVTNNQAMDVYVPGQQPPNGAAALVRPSWTGNSKTWVGFRGAGVSGGNTGGDVGGCL
;
A
#
# COMPACT_ATOMS: atom_id res chain seq x y z
N MET A 1 -50.25 28.62 15.78
CA MET A 1 -49.41 28.15 14.66
C MET A 1 -48.33 27.25 15.25
N LYS A 2 -48.20 26.00 14.82
CA LYS A 2 -47.29 24.99 15.41
C LYS A 2 -46.36 24.46 14.32
N PRO A 3 -45.03 24.65 14.41
CA PRO A 3 -44.11 24.13 13.41
C PRO A 3 -43.81 22.65 13.71
N LEU A 4 -44.06 21.78 12.73
CA LEU A 4 -43.61 20.40 12.74
C LEU A 4 -42.12 20.35 12.35
N PRO A 5 -41.23 19.74 13.15
CA PRO A 5 -39.86 19.49 12.73
C PRO A 5 -39.81 18.32 11.74
N LEU A 6 -39.50 18.61 10.49
CA LEU A 6 -39.08 17.65 9.47
C LEU A 6 -37.70 17.11 9.84
N LEU A 7 -37.65 15.85 10.29
CA LEU A 7 -36.43 15.09 10.50
C LEU A 7 -35.81 14.75 9.13
N VAL A 8 -34.75 15.46 8.77
CA VAL A 8 -33.89 15.13 7.62
C VAL A 8 -32.90 14.08 8.08
N VAL A 9 -33.11 12.83 7.67
CA VAL A 9 -32.16 11.74 7.87
C VAL A 9 -31.10 11.86 6.77
N THR A 10 -29.97 12.48 7.08
CA THR A 10 -28.78 12.44 6.23
C THR A 10 -28.13 11.07 6.36
N LEU A 11 -28.42 10.17 5.41
CA LEU A 11 -27.62 8.96 5.20
C LEU A 11 -26.26 9.40 4.63
N ALA A 12 -25.27 9.53 5.51
CA ALA A 12 -23.88 9.67 5.09
C ALA A 12 -23.44 8.34 4.48
N VAL A 13 -23.64 8.18 3.17
CA VAL A 13 -23.03 7.08 2.41
C VAL A 13 -21.55 7.43 2.27
N SER A 14 -20.76 7.12 3.30
CA SER A 14 -19.31 7.07 3.20
C SER A 14 -18.93 5.89 2.32
N ALA A 15 -19.13 6.06 1.01
CA ALA A 15 -18.44 5.29 0.00
C ALA A 15 -16.96 5.71 0.05
N CYS A 16 -16.26 5.27 1.09
CA CYS A 16 -14.81 5.19 1.03
C CYS A 16 -14.51 4.35 -0.21
N ALA A 17 -13.90 4.95 -1.21
CA ALA A 17 -13.38 4.26 -2.38
C ALA A 17 -12.24 3.35 -1.93
N SER A 18 -12.61 2.27 -1.27
CA SER A 18 -11.75 1.15 -0.91
C SER A 18 -11.32 0.53 -2.23
N GLN A 19 -10.20 1.00 -2.79
CA GLN A 19 -9.60 0.34 -3.93
C GLN A 19 -9.46 -1.14 -3.59
N PRO A 20 -9.95 -2.07 -4.43
CA PRO A 20 -9.92 -3.49 -4.09
C PRO A 20 -8.49 -3.92 -3.82
N MET A 21 -8.29 -4.67 -2.72
CA MET A 21 -6.99 -5.23 -2.38
C MET A 21 -6.50 -6.08 -3.57
N PRO A 22 -5.24 -5.89 -4.04
CA PRO A 22 -4.78 -6.61 -5.23
C PRO A 22 -4.84 -8.13 -5.00
N PRO A 23 -5.51 -8.90 -5.88
CA PRO A 23 -5.86 -10.30 -5.63
C PRO A 23 -4.66 -11.26 -5.47
N SER A 24 -3.47 -10.85 -5.90
CA SER A 24 -2.22 -11.62 -5.79
C SER A 24 -1.31 -11.15 -4.64
N ALA A 25 -1.79 -10.29 -3.75
CA ALA A 25 -1.02 -9.72 -2.66
C ALA A 25 -1.26 -10.50 -1.35
N GLN A 26 -0.19 -10.92 -0.70
CA GLN A 26 -0.27 -11.37 0.69
C GLN A 26 -0.10 -10.17 1.63
N PRO A 27 -0.97 -9.99 2.63
CA PRO A 27 -0.83 -8.89 3.58
C PRO A 27 0.45 -9.05 4.39
N VAL A 28 1.25 -7.99 4.50
CA VAL A 28 2.45 -7.95 5.36
C VAL A 28 2.13 -7.23 6.66
N GLY A 29 1.45 -6.08 6.57
CA GLY A 29 1.03 -5.32 7.74
C GLY A 29 0.54 -3.92 7.40
N GLU A 30 0.42 -3.07 8.42
CA GLU A 30 -0.01 -1.69 8.30
C GLU A 30 0.96 -0.74 9.00
N SER A 31 0.98 0.52 8.57
CA SER A 31 1.84 1.58 9.08
C SER A 31 1.04 2.86 9.40
N GLN A 32 1.51 3.59 10.40
CA GLN A 32 1.05 4.95 10.73
C GLN A 32 1.69 6.02 9.84
N GLN A 33 2.70 5.66 9.05
CA GLN A 33 3.38 6.56 8.12
C GLN A 33 2.61 6.67 6.79
N PRO A 34 2.76 7.79 6.06
CA PRO A 34 2.14 7.93 4.74
C PRO A 34 2.77 6.99 3.69
N VAL A 35 2.01 6.65 2.66
CA VAL A 35 2.41 5.73 1.57
C VAL A 35 3.77 6.09 0.98
N ALA A 36 4.03 7.37 0.73
CA ALA A 36 5.31 7.84 0.18
C ALA A 36 6.51 7.53 1.12
N ALA A 37 6.35 7.70 2.43
CA ALA A 37 7.42 7.43 3.40
C ALA A 37 7.71 5.93 3.50
N VAL A 38 6.66 5.10 3.59
CA VAL A 38 6.79 3.65 3.69
C VAL A 38 7.43 3.07 2.43
N SER A 39 6.94 3.47 1.26
CA SER A 39 7.49 3.03 -0.03
C SER A 39 8.94 3.47 -0.23
N GLN A 40 9.29 4.70 0.16
CA GLN A 40 10.68 5.17 0.12
C GLN A 40 11.58 4.38 1.08
N CYS A 41 11.13 4.07 2.29
CA CYS A 41 11.87 3.23 3.23
C CYS A 41 12.16 1.85 2.63
N ILE A 42 11.15 1.19 2.06
CA ILE A 42 11.29 -0.13 1.43
C ILE A 42 12.29 -0.05 0.27
N ALA A 43 12.14 0.95 -0.60
CA ALA A 43 13.01 1.12 -1.76
C ALA A 43 14.47 1.35 -1.35
N GLN A 44 14.70 2.23 -0.36
CA GLN A 44 16.05 2.50 0.16
C GLN A 44 16.66 1.27 0.84
N LYS A 45 15.89 0.56 1.65
CA LYS A 45 16.36 -0.63 2.35
C LYS A 45 16.79 -1.71 1.37
N TRP A 46 15.97 -2.00 0.37
CA TRP A 46 16.31 -2.98 -0.66
C TRP A 46 17.45 -2.52 -1.56
N ALA A 47 17.52 -1.25 -1.94
CA ALA A 47 18.64 -0.72 -2.72
C ALA A 47 19.96 -0.86 -1.94
N ASN A 48 19.95 -0.53 -0.64
CA ASN A 48 21.12 -0.64 0.22
C ASN A 48 21.55 -2.10 0.45
N GLN A 49 20.60 -3.01 0.67
CA GLN A 49 20.90 -4.43 0.90
C GLN A 49 21.39 -5.15 -0.36
N SER A 50 20.78 -4.84 -1.51
CA SER A 50 21.10 -5.52 -2.77
C SER A 50 22.23 -4.87 -3.56
N GLN A 51 22.55 -3.59 -3.27
CA GLN A 51 23.41 -2.75 -4.10
C GLN A 51 22.93 -2.68 -5.56
N GLN A 52 21.62 -2.81 -5.78
CA GLN A 52 20.97 -2.77 -7.09
C GLN A 52 19.91 -1.67 -7.13
N GLN A 53 19.60 -1.21 -8.34
CA GLN A 53 18.52 -0.27 -8.55
C GLN A 53 17.17 -0.91 -8.21
N VAL A 54 16.41 -0.22 -7.37
CA VAL A 54 15.01 -0.57 -7.05
C VAL A 54 14.07 0.29 -7.89
N ILE A 55 13.11 -0.34 -8.53
CA ILE A 55 12.10 0.36 -9.33
C ILE A 55 10.86 0.57 -8.47
N SER A 56 10.41 1.83 -8.37
CA SER A 56 9.14 2.19 -7.74
C SER A 56 8.18 2.71 -8.80
N GLN A 57 6.98 2.16 -8.86
CA GLN A 57 5.93 2.56 -9.79
C GLN A 57 4.78 3.20 -9.02
N VAL A 58 4.40 4.41 -9.44
CA VAL A 58 3.18 5.07 -8.96
C VAL A 58 1.98 4.39 -9.61
N ILE A 59 1.06 3.88 -8.78
CA ILE A 59 -0.18 3.23 -9.23
C ILE A 59 -1.36 4.21 -9.17
N VAL A 60 -1.32 5.16 -8.24
CA VAL A 60 -2.30 6.26 -8.14
C VAL A 60 -1.53 7.57 -7.99
N THR A 61 -1.96 8.58 -8.75
CA THR A 61 -1.40 9.94 -8.75
C THR A 61 -1.25 10.50 -7.33
N ASN A 62 -0.29 11.42 -7.14
CA ASN A 62 0.07 11.99 -5.83
C ASN A 62 0.61 10.96 -4.81
N ASN A 63 1.25 9.89 -5.31
CA ASN A 63 1.89 8.86 -4.49
C ASN A 63 0.92 8.19 -3.50
N GLN A 64 -0.37 8.17 -3.82
CA GLN A 64 -1.40 7.56 -2.97
C GLN A 64 -1.33 6.04 -2.99
N ALA A 65 -0.73 5.45 -4.02
CA ALA A 65 -0.46 4.02 -4.13
C ALA A 65 0.83 3.81 -4.92
N MET A 66 1.74 2.99 -4.39
CA MET A 66 3.01 2.68 -5.05
C MET A 66 3.33 1.18 -4.98
N ASP A 67 3.89 0.65 -6.07
CA ASP A 67 4.47 -0.67 -6.14
C ASP A 67 5.99 -0.53 -6.12
N VAL A 68 6.64 -1.05 -5.10
CA VAL A 68 8.10 -1.10 -5.00
C VAL A 68 8.52 -2.49 -5.42
N TYR A 69 9.22 -2.62 -6.54
CA TYR A 69 9.64 -3.91 -7.07
C TYR A 69 10.89 -4.40 -6.37
N VAL A 70 10.98 -5.70 -6.11
CA VAL A 70 12.19 -6.34 -5.58
C VAL A 70 13.35 -6.08 -6.56
N PRO A 71 14.59 -5.85 -6.07
CA PRO A 71 15.74 -5.65 -6.95
C PRO A 71 15.84 -6.70 -8.07
N GLY A 72 16.08 -6.22 -9.30
CA GLY A 72 16.12 -7.06 -10.50
C GLY A 72 14.77 -7.44 -11.11
N GLN A 73 13.65 -7.15 -10.43
CA GLN A 73 12.30 -7.31 -11.01
C GLN A 73 11.91 -6.07 -11.81
N GLN A 74 11.09 -6.27 -12.84
CA GLN A 74 10.62 -5.19 -13.70
C GLN A 74 9.08 -5.03 -13.63
N PRO A 75 8.55 -3.82 -13.73
CA PRO A 75 7.13 -3.60 -13.97
C PRO A 75 6.63 -4.16 -15.32
N PRO A 76 5.31 -4.39 -15.48
CA PRO A 76 4.26 -4.36 -14.46
C PRO A 76 4.12 -5.70 -13.70
N ASN A 77 4.87 -6.72 -14.13
CA ASN A 77 4.79 -8.09 -13.63
C ASN A 77 6.07 -8.42 -12.87
N GLY A 78 5.97 -8.75 -11.59
CA GLY A 78 7.16 -9.07 -10.81
C GLY A 78 6.87 -9.06 -9.33
N ALA A 79 7.85 -9.54 -8.55
CA ALA A 79 7.75 -9.51 -7.11
C ALA A 79 7.84 -8.05 -6.63
N ALA A 80 6.89 -7.61 -5.81
CA ALA A 80 6.80 -6.22 -5.38
C ALA A 80 6.10 -6.07 -4.02
N ALA A 81 6.53 -5.10 -3.22
CA ALA A 81 5.76 -4.57 -2.11
C ALA A 81 4.72 -3.57 -2.64
N LEU A 82 3.48 -3.79 -2.24
CA LEU A 82 2.31 -3.03 -2.64
C LEU A 82 1.94 -2.11 -1.49
N VAL A 83 2.24 -0.82 -1.63
CA VAL A 83 2.00 0.18 -0.60
C VAL A 83 0.74 0.96 -1.00
N ARG A 84 -0.28 0.91 -0.15
CA ARG A 84 -1.62 1.49 -0.40
C ARG A 84 -2.13 2.22 0.84
N PRO A 85 -3.13 3.09 0.74
CA PRO A 85 -3.81 3.62 1.91
C PRO A 85 -4.46 2.46 2.67
N SER A 86 -4.42 2.49 4.00
CA SER A 86 -5.09 1.44 4.78
C SER A 86 -6.61 1.55 4.67
N TRP A 87 -7.28 0.40 4.71
CA TRP A 87 -8.73 0.27 4.68
C TRP A 87 -9.36 0.20 6.08
N THR A 88 -8.56 0.01 7.12
CA THR A 88 -9.05 -0.21 8.50
C THR A 88 -9.35 1.11 9.24
N GLY A 89 -8.99 2.26 8.66
CA GLY A 89 -9.22 3.60 9.22
C GLY A 89 -8.33 3.95 10.42
N ASN A 90 -7.69 2.97 11.05
CA ASN A 90 -6.79 3.15 12.20
C ASN A 90 -5.32 3.34 11.79
N SER A 91 -4.97 2.96 10.57
CA SER A 91 -3.64 3.09 10.00
C SER A 91 -3.68 4.01 8.78
N LYS A 92 -2.53 4.59 8.40
CA LYS A 92 -2.46 5.43 7.20
C LYS A 92 -2.17 4.62 5.95
N THR A 93 -1.36 3.58 6.10
CA THR A 93 -0.84 2.79 4.99
C THR A 93 -1.01 1.31 5.27
N TRP A 94 -1.44 0.55 4.27
CA TRP A 94 -1.34 -0.90 4.24
C TRP A 94 -0.22 -1.30 3.30
N VAL A 95 0.48 -2.38 3.66
CA VAL A 95 1.49 -3.00 2.81
C VAL A 95 1.19 -4.47 2.61
N GLY A 96 1.12 -4.85 1.34
CA GLY A 96 1.11 -6.24 0.91
C GLY A 96 2.37 -6.58 0.12
N PHE A 97 2.57 -7.86 -0.11
CA PHE A 97 3.63 -8.37 -0.96
C PHE A 97 3.04 -9.25 -2.05
N ARG A 98 3.33 -8.91 -3.29
CA ARG A 98 3.05 -9.74 -4.46
C ARG A 98 4.32 -10.52 -4.79
N GLY A 99 4.26 -11.85 -4.71
CA GLY A 99 5.34 -12.71 -5.20
C GLY A 99 5.20 -13.00 -6.70
N ALA A 100 6.32 -13.19 -7.40
CA ALA A 100 6.33 -13.60 -8.81
C ALA A 100 6.95 -15.00 -8.95
N GLY A 101 6.27 -16.03 -8.44
CA GLY A 101 6.56 -17.46 -8.72
C GLY A 101 7.96 -18.01 -8.36
N VAL A 102 8.92 -17.16 -8.02
CA VAL A 102 10.30 -17.49 -7.69
C VAL A 102 10.51 -17.17 -6.22
N SER A 103 10.69 -18.23 -5.44
CA SER A 103 11.00 -18.19 -4.03
C SER A 103 12.38 -17.55 -3.85
N GLY A 104 12.42 -16.24 -3.56
CA GLY A 104 13.65 -15.46 -3.43
C GLY A 104 13.66 -14.65 -2.15
N GLY A 105 14.03 -15.32 -1.05
CA GLY A 105 14.60 -14.78 0.20
C GLY A 105 13.92 -13.60 0.89
N ASN A 106 13.44 -13.79 2.13
CA ASN A 106 13.17 -12.83 3.23
C ASN A 106 12.69 -11.38 2.94
N THR A 107 12.26 -11.08 1.72
CA THR A 107 11.95 -9.72 1.26
C THR A 107 10.71 -9.17 1.97
N GLY A 108 9.75 -10.03 2.32
CA GLY A 108 8.60 -9.69 3.16
C GLY A 108 8.99 -9.30 4.60
N GLY A 109 10.05 -9.90 5.15
CA GLY A 109 10.59 -9.54 6.47
C GLY A 109 11.30 -8.18 6.46
N ASP A 110 11.95 -7.83 5.34
CA ASP A 110 12.56 -6.51 5.17
C ASP A 110 11.54 -5.38 5.14
N VAL A 111 10.37 -5.62 4.54
CA VAL A 111 9.25 -4.68 4.51
C VAL A 111 8.74 -4.37 5.92
N GLY A 112 8.67 -5.36 6.81
CA GLY A 112 8.17 -5.18 8.17
C GLY A 112 8.94 -4.14 8.99
N GLY A 113 10.23 -3.92 8.70
CA GLY A 113 11.02 -2.88 9.36
C GLY A 113 10.72 -1.45 8.91
N CYS A 114 9.84 -1.26 7.92
CA CYS A 114 9.41 0.03 7.40
C CYS A 114 7.94 0.36 7.74
N LEU A 115 7.28 -0.49 8.53
CA LEU A 115 5.89 -0.32 8.95
C LEU A 115 5.78 0.44 10.27
#